data_AF-A0A8H5N0C4-F1
#
_entry.id   AF-A0A8H5N0C4-F1
#
_cell.length_a   1.000
_cell.length_b   1.000
_cell.length_c   1.000
_cell.angle_alpha   90.00
_cell.angle_beta   90.00
_cell.angle_gamma   90.00
#
_symmetry.space_group_name_H-M   'P 1'
#
loop_
_entity.id
_entity.type
_entity.pdbx_description
1 polymer ?
#
loop_
_entity_poly.entity_id
_entity_poly.type
_entity_poly.pdbx_seq_one_letter_code
_entity_poly.pdbx_strand_id
1 'polypeptide(L)'
;MDFSCHVRINNESSEDLLLEDSGLDSGNWPLRQPLNVIEAGTQQTIYLAQPSWGGSKAWVTYEARYGQGWRNFTLEFECPAMPLSKNHVKVKDCSRVFEIEVTDVQERGSPLTANVTIRMDSKKSMVTKKDDIRANYDIGVGVSFPTKMDIKFPVHESIVVAAFIESDMTFPRGTVYNNINDKQWEFFRGVVWNDDPSCLLFEDVTEDNRMFGLGVEWLNAFK
;
A
#
# COMPACT_ATOMS: atom_id res chain seq x y z
N MET A 1 22.22 10.27 -14.92
CA MET A 1 21.71 11.28 -13.97
C MET A 1 20.49 10.69 -13.30
N ASP A 2 20.38 10.85 -12.00
CA ASP A 2 19.28 10.29 -11.20
C ASP A 2 18.18 11.35 -11.04
N PHE A 3 17.08 11.19 -11.78
CA PHE A 3 15.89 12.06 -11.72
C PHE A 3 14.78 11.43 -10.88
N SER A 4 15.13 10.67 -9.84
CA SER A 4 14.18 10.14 -8.88
C SER A 4 13.57 11.22 -7.97
N CYS A 5 12.49 10.88 -7.28
CA CYS A 5 11.87 11.73 -6.26
C CYS A 5 11.94 11.05 -4.89
N HIS A 6 12.38 11.81 -3.89
CA HIS A 6 12.36 11.44 -2.48
C HIS A 6 11.53 12.47 -1.72
N VAL A 7 10.28 12.12 -1.44
CA VAL A 7 9.37 13.01 -0.69
C VAL A 7 9.19 12.45 0.71
N ARG A 8 9.78 13.12 1.69
CA ARG A 8 9.69 12.73 3.09
C ARG A 8 8.38 13.25 3.67
N ILE A 9 7.53 12.33 4.12
CA ILE A 9 6.26 12.61 4.77
C ILE A 9 6.47 12.52 6.28
N ASN A 10 6.07 13.57 6.99
CA ASN A 10 6.00 13.63 8.44
C ASN A 10 4.52 13.66 8.83
N ASN A 11 3.98 12.52 9.27
CA ASN A 11 2.60 12.42 9.71
C ASN A 11 2.51 12.84 11.20
N GLU A 12 2.22 14.11 11.45
CA GLU A 12 2.02 14.65 12.80
C GLU A 12 0.55 14.57 13.25
N SER A 13 -0.31 13.92 12.47
CA SER A 13 -1.69 13.65 12.86
C SER A 13 -1.79 12.47 13.82
N SER A 14 -2.95 12.33 14.45
CA SER A 14 -3.25 11.17 15.32
C SER A 14 -3.83 9.97 14.56
N GLU A 15 -3.91 10.03 13.24
CA GLU A 15 -4.52 8.99 12.40
C GLU A 15 -3.50 8.49 11.36
N ASP A 16 -3.59 7.22 11.01
CA ASP A 16 -2.81 6.66 9.92
C ASP A 16 -3.29 7.24 8.59
N LEU A 17 -2.36 7.56 7.69
CA LEU A 17 -2.68 7.92 6.32
C LEU A 17 -2.72 6.65 5.47
N LEU A 18 -3.88 6.36 4.91
CA LEU A 18 -4.13 5.16 4.11
C LEU A 18 -4.15 5.54 2.63
N LEU A 19 -3.41 4.83 1.80
CA LEU A 19 -3.37 5.06 0.36
C LEU A 19 -4.73 4.73 -0.26
N GLU A 20 -5.35 5.73 -0.86
CA GLU A 20 -6.63 5.60 -1.56
C GLU A 20 -6.39 5.23 -3.03
N ASP A 21 -5.50 5.96 -3.69
CA ASP A 21 -5.15 5.77 -5.10
C ASP A 21 -3.76 6.33 -5.40
N SER A 22 -3.17 5.92 -6.52
CA SER A 22 -1.90 6.48 -7.02
C SER A 22 -1.79 6.37 -8.53
N GLY A 23 -1.04 7.28 -9.14
CA GLY A 23 -0.78 7.26 -10.57
C GLY A 23 0.67 7.58 -10.90
N LEU A 24 1.10 7.07 -12.05
CA LEU A 24 2.45 7.16 -12.55
C LEU A 24 2.42 7.71 -13.97
N ASP A 25 2.94 8.92 -14.17
CA ASP A 25 3.08 9.52 -15.50
C ASP A 25 4.44 9.14 -16.10
N SER A 26 5.50 9.13 -15.29
CA SER A 26 6.84 8.69 -15.68
C SER A 26 7.68 8.23 -14.49
N GLY A 27 8.62 7.32 -14.74
CA GLY A 27 9.43 6.67 -13.72
C GLY A 27 8.90 5.28 -13.38
N ASN A 28 9.21 4.80 -12.19
CA ASN A 28 8.80 3.50 -11.72
C ASN A 28 8.64 3.49 -10.20
N TRP A 29 7.54 2.93 -9.70
CA TRP A 29 7.39 2.63 -8.29
C TRP A 29 8.24 1.42 -7.91
N PRO A 30 9.23 1.57 -7.03
CA PRO A 30 9.99 0.44 -6.51
C PRO A 30 9.11 -0.44 -5.61
N LEU A 31 9.65 -1.60 -5.22
CA LEU A 31 8.99 -2.44 -4.23
C LEU A 31 8.73 -1.64 -2.94
N ARG A 32 7.56 -1.86 -2.35
CA ARG A 32 7.00 -1.14 -1.17
C ARG A 32 6.62 0.32 -1.43
N GLN A 33 6.49 0.72 -2.71
CA GLN A 33 6.09 2.07 -3.10
C GLN A 33 4.90 2.05 -4.07
N PRO A 34 4.08 3.11 -4.08
CA PRO A 34 4.03 4.17 -3.07
C PRO A 34 3.62 3.59 -1.70
N LEU A 35 4.07 4.18 -0.60
CA LEU A 35 3.70 3.71 0.74
C LEU A 35 2.18 3.55 0.84
N ASN A 36 1.70 2.37 1.22
CA ASN A 36 0.26 2.18 1.33
C ASN A 36 -0.29 2.65 2.69
N VAL A 37 0.51 2.60 3.75
CA VAL A 37 0.18 3.12 5.09
C VAL A 37 1.32 3.99 5.58
N ILE A 38 0.99 5.19 6.05
CA ILE A 38 1.91 6.07 6.80
C ILE A 38 1.35 6.25 8.20
N GLU A 39 1.96 5.57 9.16
CA GLU A 39 1.47 5.49 10.54
C GLU A 39 1.47 6.87 11.23
N ALA A 40 0.50 7.09 12.11
CA ALA A 40 0.41 8.28 12.94
C ALA A 40 1.70 8.53 13.74
N GLY A 41 2.18 9.78 13.75
CA GLY A 41 3.39 10.16 14.47
C GLY A 41 4.70 9.66 13.87
N THR A 42 4.68 9.08 12.66
CA THR A 42 5.87 8.54 12.00
C THR A 42 6.35 9.44 10.86
N GLN A 43 7.61 9.22 10.49
CA GLN A 43 8.22 9.84 9.32
C GLN A 43 8.66 8.75 8.34
N GLN A 44 8.19 8.83 7.11
CA GLN A 44 8.51 7.87 6.06
C GLN A 44 8.78 8.60 4.73
N THR A 45 9.40 7.92 3.77
CA THR A 45 9.75 8.52 2.48
C THR A 45 9.01 7.81 1.36
N ILE A 46 8.27 8.59 0.58
CA ILE A 46 7.77 8.15 -0.71
C ILE A 46 8.91 8.25 -1.71
N TYR A 47 9.21 7.14 -2.36
CA TYR A 47 10.30 7.03 -3.31
C TYR A 47 9.77 6.62 -4.68
N LEU A 48 10.08 7.45 -5.68
CA LEU A 48 9.81 7.17 -7.08
C LEU A 48 11.14 7.08 -7.82
N ALA A 49 11.45 5.90 -8.35
CA ALA A 49 12.68 5.69 -9.09
C ALA A 49 12.56 6.17 -10.53
N GLN A 50 13.68 6.58 -11.11
CA GLN A 50 13.82 6.82 -12.54
C GLN A 50 14.90 5.88 -13.10
N PRO A 51 14.54 4.64 -13.49
CA PRO A 51 15.52 3.65 -13.92
C PRO A 51 16.08 3.88 -15.34
N SER A 52 15.47 4.76 -16.13
CA SER A 52 15.84 4.99 -17.53
C SER A 52 15.79 6.48 -17.92
N TRP A 53 15.96 6.78 -19.21
CA TRP A 53 15.94 8.15 -19.72
C TRP A 53 14.59 8.84 -19.48
N GLY A 54 14.64 10.08 -18.97
CA GLY A 54 13.46 10.88 -18.68
C GLY A 54 13.44 11.41 -17.25
N GLY A 55 12.44 12.24 -16.96
CA GLY A 55 12.13 12.67 -15.60
C GLY A 55 11.17 11.71 -14.93
N SER A 56 10.97 11.84 -13.63
CA SER A 56 9.96 11.09 -12.89
C SER A 56 8.80 12.00 -12.50
N LYS A 57 7.58 11.48 -12.57
CA LYS A 57 6.35 12.19 -12.23
C LYS A 57 5.29 11.21 -11.76
N ALA A 58 4.73 11.48 -10.60
CA ALA A 58 3.66 10.67 -10.04
C ALA A 58 2.78 11.49 -9.11
N TRP A 59 1.68 10.86 -8.70
CA TRP A 59 0.82 11.37 -7.65
C TRP A 59 0.32 10.23 -6.76
N VAL A 60 -0.01 10.58 -5.52
CA VAL A 60 -0.58 9.68 -4.52
C VAL A 60 -1.71 10.40 -3.79
N THR A 61 -2.82 9.70 -3.58
CA THR A 61 -3.95 10.18 -2.78
C THR A 61 -3.98 9.39 -1.50
N TYR A 62 -3.89 10.08 -0.36
CA TYR A 62 -4.08 9.46 0.95
C TYR A 62 -5.39 9.92 1.54
N GLU A 63 -5.97 9.04 2.35
CA GLU A 63 -7.13 9.33 3.19
C GLU A 63 -6.86 9.02 4.66
N ALA A 64 -7.55 9.73 5.53
CA ALA A 64 -7.57 9.49 6.97
C ALA A 64 -8.99 9.64 7.50
N ARG A 65 -9.25 9.00 8.64
CA ARG A 65 -10.55 9.10 9.31
C ARG A 65 -10.69 10.46 9.98
N TYR A 66 -11.83 11.10 9.79
CA TYR A 66 -12.19 12.34 10.47
C TYR A 66 -13.67 12.33 10.88
N GLY A 67 -13.92 12.12 12.17
CA GLY A 67 -15.27 11.87 12.69
C GLY A 67 -15.87 10.58 12.11
N GLN A 68 -17.02 10.68 11.44
CA GLN A 68 -17.69 9.53 10.83
C GLN A 68 -17.33 9.27 9.36
N GLY A 69 -16.44 10.06 8.76
CA GLY A 69 -16.11 9.94 7.34
C GLY A 69 -14.62 9.91 7.07
N TRP A 70 -14.30 9.67 5.80
CA TRP A 70 -12.95 9.73 5.26
C TRP A 70 -12.69 11.10 4.64
N ARG A 71 -11.46 11.58 4.79
CA ARG A 71 -10.99 12.83 4.20
C ARG A 71 -9.68 12.54 3.51
N ASN A 72 -9.48 13.15 2.36
CA ASN A 72 -8.32 12.90 1.53
C ASN A 72 -7.58 14.17 1.12
N PHE A 73 -6.38 13.95 0.60
CA PHE A 73 -5.58 14.91 -0.13
C PHE A 73 -4.73 14.16 -1.16
N THR A 74 -4.34 14.84 -2.23
CA THR A 74 -3.45 14.30 -3.26
C THR A 74 -2.13 15.06 -3.24
N LEU A 75 -1.03 14.31 -3.26
CA LEU A 75 0.32 14.85 -3.40
C LEU A 75 0.83 14.49 -4.80
N GLU A 76 1.17 15.50 -5.59
CA GLU A 76 1.79 15.38 -6.90
C GLU A 76 3.24 15.84 -6.82
N PHE A 77 4.15 15.10 -7.44
CA PHE A 77 5.56 15.45 -7.48
C PHE A 77 6.23 15.06 -8.80
N GLU A 78 7.20 15.87 -9.21
CA GLU A 78 7.86 15.76 -10.50
C GLU A 78 9.31 16.23 -10.43
N CYS A 79 10.23 15.37 -10.88
CA CYS A 79 11.64 15.69 -11.16
C CYS A 79 11.88 15.61 -12.68
N PRO A 80 11.81 16.74 -13.41
CA PRO A 80 11.92 16.74 -14.87
C PRO A 80 13.37 16.57 -15.34
N ALA A 81 13.60 15.78 -16.40
CA ALA A 81 14.92 15.60 -17.01
C ALA A 81 15.30 16.66 -18.07
N MET A 82 14.76 17.87 -17.93
CA MET A 82 15.06 18.99 -18.82
C MET A 82 16.04 19.96 -18.15
N PRO A 83 17.06 20.48 -18.87
CA PRO A 83 17.95 21.49 -18.35
C PRO A 83 17.17 22.71 -17.82
N LEU A 84 17.53 23.19 -16.64
CA LEU A 84 16.92 24.37 -16.00
C LEU A 84 15.44 24.24 -15.61
N SER A 85 14.80 23.09 -15.79
CA SER A 85 13.45 22.87 -15.27
C SER A 85 13.45 22.83 -13.75
N LYS A 86 12.33 23.26 -13.16
CA LYS A 86 12.14 23.22 -11.72
C LYS A 86 11.51 21.89 -11.31
N ASN A 87 11.91 21.41 -10.14
CA ASN A 87 11.21 20.34 -9.45
C ASN A 87 9.87 20.86 -8.92
N HIS A 88 8.88 19.97 -8.86
CA HIS A 88 7.55 20.30 -8.39
C HIS A 88 7.11 19.33 -7.30
N VAL A 89 6.56 19.87 -6.21
CA VAL A 89 5.80 19.14 -5.20
C VAL A 89 4.59 20.00 -4.88
N LYS A 90 3.39 19.44 -5.04
CA LYS A 90 2.13 20.17 -4.90
C LYS A 90 1.07 19.32 -4.24
N VAL A 91 0.32 19.94 -3.34
CA VAL A 91 -0.91 19.37 -2.78
C VAL A 91 -2.10 19.77 -3.65
N LYS A 92 -2.95 18.81 -4.00
CA LYS A 92 -4.21 18.97 -4.75
C LYS A 92 -5.35 18.29 -3.98
N ASP A 93 -6.59 18.65 -4.32
CA ASP A 93 -7.82 18.01 -3.84
C ASP A 93 -7.86 17.77 -2.31
N CYS A 94 -7.31 18.73 -1.57
CA CYS A 94 -7.10 18.61 -0.14
C CYS A 94 -8.36 18.99 0.65
N SER A 95 -8.86 18.04 1.42
CA SER A 95 -9.92 18.28 2.39
C SER A 95 -9.46 19.30 3.43
N ARG A 96 -10.32 20.29 3.74
CA ARG A 96 -10.03 21.41 4.66
C ARG A 96 -9.61 21.02 6.10
N VAL A 97 -9.73 19.74 6.45
CA VAL A 97 -9.33 19.23 7.77
C VAL A 97 -7.83 19.01 7.88
N PHE A 98 -7.14 18.87 6.74
CA PHE A 98 -5.70 18.72 6.70
C PHE A 98 -5.03 20.10 6.62
N GLU A 99 -3.99 20.25 7.43
CA GLU A 99 -3.00 21.30 7.30
C GLU A 99 -1.73 20.63 6.78
N ILE A 100 -1.38 20.94 5.53
CA ILE A 100 -0.24 20.32 4.85
C ILE A 100 0.76 21.40 4.49
N GLU A 101 1.96 21.25 5.01
CA GLU A 101 3.08 22.16 4.81
C GLU A 101 4.15 21.46 3.96
N VAL A 102 4.50 22.07 2.82
CA VAL A 102 5.57 21.57 1.94
C VAL A 102 6.78 22.48 2.12
N THR A 103 7.87 21.93 2.66
CA THR A 103 9.12 22.65 2.94
C THR A 103 10.30 21.96 2.28
N ASP A 104 11.46 22.64 2.29
CA ASP A 104 12.75 22.08 1.86
C ASP A 104 12.72 21.47 0.46
N VAL A 105 11.89 22.02 -0.44
CA VAL A 105 11.81 21.56 -1.82
C VAL A 105 13.11 21.97 -2.52
N GLN A 106 13.87 20.98 -2.96
CA GLN A 106 14.99 21.21 -3.85
C GLN A 106 14.47 21.71 -5.19
N GLU A 107 14.40 23.04 -5.39
CA GLU A 107 13.76 23.63 -6.56
C GLU A 107 14.38 23.21 -7.90
N ARG A 108 15.67 22.84 -7.91
CA ARG A 108 16.44 22.52 -9.12
C ARG A 108 17.45 21.41 -8.85
N GLY A 109 17.79 20.68 -9.91
CA GLY A 109 18.73 19.57 -9.84
C GLY A 109 18.02 18.25 -9.58
N SER A 110 18.81 17.19 -9.49
CA SER A 110 18.33 15.84 -9.39
C SER A 110 19.16 15.07 -8.35
N PRO A 111 18.56 14.20 -7.53
CA PRO A 111 17.13 13.88 -7.47
C PRO A 111 16.28 15.03 -6.88
N LEU A 112 14.95 14.91 -6.94
CA LEU A 112 14.04 15.78 -6.17
C LEU A 112 14.04 15.34 -4.71
N THR A 113 14.20 16.30 -3.80
CA THR A 113 13.99 16.11 -2.36
C THR A 113 13.00 17.16 -1.85
N ALA A 114 12.10 16.76 -0.95
CA ALA A 114 11.15 17.64 -0.29
C ALA A 114 10.67 17.05 1.04
N ASN A 115 10.27 17.92 1.96
CA ASN A 115 9.60 17.56 3.20
C ASN A 115 8.12 17.97 3.12
N VAL A 116 7.23 17.08 3.53
CA VAL A 116 5.79 17.34 3.60
C VAL A 116 5.33 16.98 5.00
N THR A 117 4.96 17.99 5.77
CA THR A 117 4.39 17.79 7.11
C THR A 117 2.88 17.83 7.04
N ILE A 118 2.24 16.82 7.61
CA ILE A 118 0.79 16.62 7.54
C ILE A 118 0.25 16.66 8.95
N ARG A 119 -0.68 17.59 9.19
CA ARG A 119 -1.39 17.75 10.45
C ARG A 119 -2.88 17.65 10.20
N MET A 120 -3.60 17.12 11.19
CA MET A 120 -5.05 17.07 11.19
C MET A 120 -5.51 17.23 12.64
N ASP A 121 -6.30 18.27 12.93
CA ASP A 121 -6.78 18.53 14.30
C ASP A 121 -7.91 17.56 14.66
N SER A 122 -7.57 16.53 15.43
CA SER A 122 -8.47 15.47 15.87
C SER A 122 -9.37 15.85 17.05
N LYS A 123 -9.47 17.13 17.45
CA LYS A 123 -10.38 17.59 18.53
C LYS A 123 -11.88 17.30 18.30
N LYS A 124 -12.25 16.72 17.15
CA LYS A 124 -13.58 16.16 16.86
C LYS A 124 -13.56 14.69 16.39
N SER A 125 -12.43 13.99 16.55
CA SER A 125 -12.40 12.52 16.49
C SER A 125 -13.12 12.03 17.75
N MET A 126 -14.46 12.03 17.70
CA MET A 126 -15.23 11.17 18.59
C MET A 126 -14.61 9.79 18.47
N VAL A 127 -14.23 9.19 19.59
CA VAL A 127 -13.93 7.77 19.70
C VAL A 127 -15.09 7.06 19.01
N THR A 128 -14.90 6.73 17.74
CA THR A 128 -15.78 5.79 17.08
C THR A 128 -15.46 4.53 17.83
N LYS A 129 -16.43 4.05 18.63
CA LYS A 129 -16.51 2.62 18.92
C LYS A 129 -16.12 1.95 17.60
N LYS A 130 -15.09 1.08 17.60
CA LYS A 130 -14.86 0.16 16.48
C LYS A 130 -16.27 -0.25 16.06
N ASP A 131 -16.72 0.20 14.89
CA ASP A 131 -17.92 -0.35 14.32
C ASP A 131 -17.46 -1.77 14.03
N ASP A 132 -17.67 -2.67 15.00
CA ASP A 132 -17.24 -4.05 14.91
C ASP A 132 -17.89 -4.55 13.62
N ILE A 133 -17.10 -4.68 12.56
CA ILE A 133 -17.54 -5.34 11.35
C ILE A 133 -17.65 -6.80 11.76
N ARG A 134 -18.84 -7.17 12.24
CA ARG A 134 -19.18 -8.55 12.58
C ARG A 134 -19.74 -9.18 11.32
N ALA A 135 -18.87 -9.75 10.49
CA ALA A 135 -19.35 -10.62 9.42
C ALA A 135 -19.56 -12.03 9.99
N ASN A 136 -20.69 -12.61 9.66
CA ASN A 136 -20.92 -14.03 9.92
C ASN A 136 -20.30 -14.81 8.75
N TYR A 137 -19.33 -15.67 9.02
CA TYR A 137 -18.71 -16.54 8.03
C TYR A 137 -18.93 -18.00 8.43
N ASP A 138 -19.19 -18.86 7.45
CA ASP A 138 -19.33 -20.31 7.64
C ASP A 138 -18.11 -21.00 7.01
N ILE A 139 -17.34 -21.72 7.82
CA ILE A 139 -16.20 -22.50 7.35
C ILE A 139 -16.73 -23.90 7.03
N GLY A 140 -17.19 -24.09 5.80
CA GLY A 140 -17.84 -25.34 5.39
C GLY A 140 -16.86 -26.52 5.32
N VAL A 141 -17.03 -27.53 6.17
CA VAL A 141 -16.48 -28.88 5.95
C VAL A 141 -17.64 -29.73 5.43
N GLY A 142 -17.53 -30.25 4.20
CA GLY A 142 -18.65 -30.84 3.46
C GLY A 142 -19.49 -31.84 4.25
N VAL A 143 -20.81 -31.65 4.24
CA VAL A 143 -21.80 -32.64 4.69
C VAL A 143 -22.16 -33.57 3.53
N SER A 144 -21.92 -34.87 3.69
CA SER A 144 -22.34 -35.89 2.73
C SER A 144 -23.88 -36.02 2.72
N PHE A 145 -24.51 -35.62 1.61
CA PHE A 145 -25.89 -35.99 1.27
C PHE A 145 -25.90 -37.04 0.15
N PRO A 146 -26.92 -37.92 0.07
CA PRO A 146 -26.87 -39.19 -0.68
C PRO A 146 -26.96 -39.05 -2.22
N THR A 147 -26.74 -37.87 -2.78
CA THR A 147 -26.67 -37.62 -4.22
C THR A 147 -25.38 -36.88 -4.55
N LYS A 148 -24.44 -37.64 -5.12
CA LYS A 148 -23.11 -37.23 -5.59
C LYS A 148 -23.06 -35.83 -6.21
N MET A 149 -22.71 -34.84 -5.40
CA MET A 149 -21.80 -33.75 -5.72
C MET A 149 -21.20 -33.28 -4.41
N ASP A 150 -19.94 -33.63 -4.15
CA ASP A 150 -19.16 -33.01 -3.07
C ASP A 150 -18.95 -31.54 -3.47
N ILE A 151 -19.86 -30.66 -3.05
CA ILE A 151 -19.64 -29.22 -3.17
C ILE A 151 -18.54 -28.88 -2.15
N LYS A 152 -17.30 -28.84 -2.62
CA LYS A 152 -16.18 -28.30 -1.85
C LYS A 152 -16.40 -26.80 -1.73
N PHE A 153 -16.86 -26.34 -0.57
CA PHE A 153 -16.84 -24.92 -0.25
C PHE A 153 -15.39 -24.43 -0.22
N PRO A 154 -15.09 -23.18 -0.63
CA PRO A 154 -13.75 -22.64 -0.57
C PRO A 154 -13.37 -22.34 0.90
N VAL A 155 -12.92 -23.38 1.59
CA VAL A 155 -12.55 -23.35 3.01
C VAL A 155 -11.44 -22.33 3.26
N HIS A 156 -10.44 -22.28 2.36
CA HIS A 156 -9.33 -21.34 2.44
C HIS A 156 -9.82 -19.89 2.35
N GLU A 157 -10.62 -19.53 1.35
CA GLU A 157 -11.18 -18.18 1.22
C GLU A 157 -11.98 -17.76 2.47
N SER A 158 -12.78 -18.68 3.03
CA SER A 158 -13.59 -18.41 4.22
C SER A 158 -12.73 -18.17 5.47
N ILE A 159 -11.66 -18.97 5.65
CA ILE A 159 -10.69 -18.78 6.74
C ILE A 159 -9.91 -17.48 6.57
N VAL A 160 -9.56 -17.11 5.33
CA VAL A 160 -8.84 -15.87 5.03
C VAL A 160 -9.69 -14.66 5.35
N VAL A 161 -10.96 -14.66 4.93
CA VAL A 161 -11.90 -13.58 5.25
C VAL A 161 -12.12 -13.47 6.76
N ALA A 162 -12.29 -14.60 7.45
CA ALA A 162 -12.38 -14.66 8.90
C ALA A 162 -11.14 -14.07 9.59
N ALA A 163 -9.96 -14.53 9.21
CA ALA A 163 -8.69 -14.06 9.76
C ALA A 163 -8.48 -12.57 9.49
N PHE A 164 -8.90 -12.07 8.33
CA PHE A 164 -8.81 -10.66 8.00
C PHE A 164 -9.73 -9.82 8.90
N ILE A 165 -11.00 -10.21 9.04
CA ILE A 165 -12.00 -9.50 9.88
C ILE A 165 -11.58 -9.48 11.35
N GLU A 166 -11.05 -10.58 11.85
CA GLU A 166 -10.59 -10.71 13.23
C GLU A 166 -9.19 -10.12 13.46
N SER A 167 -8.48 -9.71 12.41
CA SER A 167 -7.16 -9.07 12.52
C SER A 167 -7.26 -7.55 12.67
N ASP A 168 -6.28 -6.96 13.34
CA ASP A 168 -6.02 -5.51 13.28
C ASP A 168 -5.16 -5.15 12.05
N MET A 169 -5.32 -5.88 10.94
CA MET A 169 -4.63 -5.58 9.68
C MET A 169 -5.46 -4.62 8.84
N THR A 170 -4.83 -3.57 8.36
CA THR A 170 -5.48 -2.62 7.45
C THR A 170 -4.92 -2.82 6.05
N PHE A 171 -5.77 -3.03 5.06
CA PHE A 171 -5.42 -2.98 3.63
C PHE A 171 -6.11 -1.77 2.99
N PRO A 172 -5.40 -0.63 2.84
CA PRO A 172 -5.89 0.54 2.12
C PRO A 172 -6.38 0.21 0.72
N ARG A 173 -7.31 1.01 0.18
CA ARG A 173 -7.91 0.78 -1.14
C ARG A 173 -6.88 0.75 -2.27
N GLY A 174 -5.87 1.61 -2.22
CA GLY A 174 -4.78 1.68 -3.20
C GLY A 174 -3.71 0.60 -3.00
N THR A 175 -3.95 -0.38 -2.14
CA THR A 175 -2.99 -1.47 -1.92
C THR A 175 -2.94 -2.39 -3.13
N VAL A 176 -1.72 -2.64 -3.58
CA VAL A 176 -1.35 -3.63 -4.59
C VAL A 176 -0.26 -4.52 -4.02
N TYR A 177 -0.03 -5.67 -4.66
CA TYR A 177 1.03 -6.60 -4.26
C TYR A 177 2.40 -5.92 -4.08
N ASN A 178 2.72 -4.96 -4.94
CA ASN A 178 4.04 -4.31 -4.92
C ASN A 178 4.21 -3.29 -3.80
N ASN A 179 3.14 -2.83 -3.14
CA ASN A 179 3.22 -1.73 -2.17
C ASN A 179 2.80 -2.09 -0.74
N ILE A 180 2.55 -3.37 -0.46
CA ILE A 180 2.34 -3.85 0.91
C ILE A 180 3.59 -3.73 1.77
N ASN A 181 3.38 -3.37 3.02
CA ASN A 181 4.42 -3.33 4.05
C ASN A 181 4.70 -4.73 4.62
N ASP A 182 5.69 -4.83 5.50
CA ASP A 182 6.17 -6.11 6.03
C ASP A 182 5.11 -6.82 6.88
N LYS A 183 4.30 -6.07 7.63
CA LYS A 183 3.21 -6.64 8.45
C LYS A 183 2.12 -7.26 7.56
N GLN A 184 1.72 -6.56 6.51
CA GLN A 184 0.76 -7.03 5.52
C GLN A 184 1.30 -8.19 4.68
N TRP A 185 2.60 -8.16 4.35
CA TRP A 185 3.27 -9.27 3.68
C TRP A 185 3.18 -10.55 4.50
N GLU A 186 3.46 -10.49 5.79
CA GLU A 186 3.36 -11.67 6.66
C GLU A 186 1.92 -12.19 6.77
N PHE A 187 0.93 -11.31 6.76
CA PHE A 187 -0.48 -11.72 6.67
C PHE A 187 -0.78 -12.44 5.36
N PHE A 188 -0.40 -11.85 4.22
CA PHE A 188 -0.58 -12.44 2.90
C PHE A 188 0.13 -13.81 2.78
N ARG A 189 1.37 -13.89 3.26
CA ARG A 189 2.15 -15.12 3.29
C ARG A 189 1.47 -16.20 4.13
N GLY A 190 0.97 -15.86 5.32
CA GLY A 190 0.25 -16.79 6.19
C GLY A 190 -1.04 -17.34 5.57
N VAL A 191 -1.70 -16.53 4.75
CA VAL A 191 -2.87 -16.94 3.96
C VAL A 191 -2.50 -17.95 2.88
N VAL A 192 -1.47 -17.66 2.09
CA VAL A 192 -1.12 -18.43 0.88
C VAL A 192 -0.35 -19.72 1.19
N TRP A 193 0.46 -19.73 2.26
CA TRP A 193 1.35 -20.86 2.57
C TRP A 193 0.63 -22.20 2.76
N ASN A 194 -0.61 -22.18 3.28
CA ASN A 194 -1.39 -23.41 3.45
C ASN A 194 -1.82 -24.04 2.11
N ASP A 195 -1.95 -23.23 1.06
CA ASP A 195 -2.33 -23.67 -0.29
C ASP A 195 -1.12 -24.08 -1.14
N ASP A 196 0.10 -23.74 -0.71
CA ASP A 196 1.35 -24.11 -1.37
C ASP A 196 2.36 -24.72 -0.37
N PRO A 197 2.08 -25.91 0.18
CA PRO A 197 2.95 -26.58 1.15
C PRO A 197 4.31 -26.98 0.55
N SER A 198 4.41 -27.03 -0.79
CA SER A 198 5.65 -27.31 -1.51
C SER A 198 6.46 -26.04 -1.80
N CYS A 199 5.96 -24.85 -1.40
CA CYS A 199 6.59 -23.55 -1.62
C CYS A 199 7.04 -23.34 -3.08
N LEU A 200 6.23 -23.79 -4.04
CA LEU A 200 6.54 -23.63 -5.47
C LEU A 200 6.12 -22.26 -5.99
N LEU A 201 5.17 -21.61 -5.33
CA LEU A 201 4.69 -20.28 -5.67
C LEU A 201 5.71 -19.19 -5.39
N PHE A 202 6.55 -19.38 -4.38
CA PHE A 202 7.62 -18.44 -4.07
C PHE A 202 8.95 -19.01 -4.52
N GLU A 203 9.83 -18.15 -5.02
CA GLU A 203 11.22 -18.55 -5.21
C GLU A 203 11.85 -18.84 -3.84
N ASP A 204 12.52 -19.99 -3.70
CA ASP A 204 13.24 -20.36 -2.47
C ASP A 204 14.58 -19.61 -2.40
N VAL A 205 14.48 -18.30 -2.15
CA VAL A 205 15.63 -17.40 -1.98
C VAL A 205 15.64 -16.89 -0.55
N THR A 206 16.74 -17.14 0.15
CA THR A 206 16.93 -16.69 1.53
C THR A 206 16.96 -15.17 1.70
N GLU A 207 17.17 -14.44 0.61
CA GLU A 207 17.37 -12.99 0.59
C GLU A 207 16.07 -12.20 0.36
N ASP A 208 15.11 -12.78 -0.36
CA ASP A 208 13.80 -12.16 -0.62
C ASP A 208 12.73 -13.24 -0.82
N ASN A 209 11.84 -13.37 0.16
CA ASN A 209 10.74 -14.33 0.14
C ASN A 209 9.48 -13.82 -0.59
N ARG A 210 9.59 -12.70 -1.32
CA ARG A 210 8.47 -12.04 -2.04
C ARG A 210 8.49 -12.26 -3.54
N MET A 211 9.45 -13.03 -4.05
CA MET A 211 9.53 -13.34 -5.46
C MET A 211 8.65 -14.54 -5.78
N PHE A 212 7.82 -14.40 -6.81
CA PHE A 212 7.02 -15.52 -7.29
C PHE A 212 7.84 -16.38 -8.23
N GLY A 213 7.80 -17.70 -8.04
CA GLY A 213 8.36 -18.65 -8.98
C GLY A 213 7.70 -18.53 -10.36
N LEU A 214 8.45 -18.83 -11.41
CA LEU A 214 7.93 -18.79 -12.77
C LEU A 214 7.04 -20.00 -13.03
N GLY A 215 5.94 -19.84 -13.78
CA GLY A 215 5.06 -20.96 -14.13
C GLY A 215 5.73 -22.11 -14.89
N VAL A 216 6.91 -21.87 -15.48
CA VAL A 216 7.75 -22.93 -16.08
C VAL A 216 8.46 -23.79 -15.03
N GLU A 217 8.85 -23.20 -13.90
CA GLU A 217 9.46 -23.90 -12.76
C GLU A 217 8.43 -24.82 -12.12
N TRP A 218 7.19 -24.33 -11.98
CA TRP A 218 6.04 -25.14 -11.57
C TRP A 218 5.85 -26.34 -12.50
N LEU A 219 5.78 -26.10 -13.81
CA LEU A 219 5.59 -27.19 -14.79
C LEU A 219 6.70 -28.23 -14.72
N ASN A 220 7.94 -27.83 -14.46
CA ASN A 220 9.07 -28.75 -14.38
C ASN A 220 9.12 -29.52 -13.06
N ALA A 221 8.57 -28.99 -11.96
CA ALA A 221 8.48 -29.70 -10.68
C ALA A 221 7.53 -30.92 -10.73
N PHE A 222 6.59 -30.95 -11.68
CA PHE A 222 5.59 -32.01 -11.85
C PHE A 222 5.78 -32.85 -13.12
N LYS A 223 6.94 -32.75 -13.79
CA LYS A 223 7.34 -33.63 -14.90
C LYS A 223 8.24 -34.75 -14.39
#